data_AF-A0A645FMF7-F1
#
_entry.id   AF-A0A645FMF7-F1
#
_cell.length_a   1.000
_cell.length_b   1.000
_cell.length_c   1.000
_cell.angle_alpha   90.00
_cell.angle_beta   90.00
_cell.angle_gamma   90.00
#
_symmetry.space_group_name_H-M   'P 1'
#
loop_
_entity.id
_entity.type
_entity.pdbx_description
1 polymer ?
#
loop_
_entity_poly.entity_id
_entity_poly.type
_entity_poly.pdbx_seq_one_letter_code
_entity_poly.pdbx_strand_id
1 'polypeptide(L)'
;MQGFADVCSRYFMKLLVKSVKDRSFALLDCALYTLQPYMIIMGGLMLLVPFVNAYVFDNEMFIFTASVFPNFFKAFGMIQFLLIPAGLLIDKKFSYKLFLYYPTYVLYCLTWIPISIQGVIMKNNKEWSHTLHTRTLSIHELE
;
A
#
# COMPACT_ATOMS: atom_id res chain seq x y z
N MET A 1 7.21 -0.31 6.73
CA MET A 1 5.83 -0.21 7.26
C MET A 1 5.77 0.13 8.75
N GLN A 2 6.79 -0.20 9.55
CA GLN A 2 6.81 0.10 10.99
C GLN A 2 6.73 1.61 11.33
N GLY A 3 7.58 2.43 10.72
CA GLY A 3 7.54 3.88 10.92
C GLY A 3 6.21 4.52 10.51
N PHE A 4 5.57 4.00 9.46
CA PHE A 4 4.24 4.43 9.03
C PHE A 4 3.18 4.13 10.09
N ALA A 5 3.16 2.91 10.62
CA ALA A 5 2.22 2.52 11.68
C ALA A 5 2.43 3.37 12.96
N ASP A 6 3.68 3.67 13.30
CA ASP A 6 4.03 4.51 14.44
C ASP A 6 3.54 5.95 14.25
N VAL A 7 3.88 6.59 13.13
CA VAL A 7 3.43 7.96 12.78
C VAL A 7 1.91 8.03 12.69
N CYS A 8 1.27 7.08 12.00
CA CYS A 8 -0.18 7.03 11.88
C CYS A 8 -0.85 7.01 13.26
N SER A 9 -0.39 6.14 14.16
CA SER A 9 -0.99 6.02 15.48
C SER A 9 -0.87 7.27 16.36
N ARG A 10 0.15 8.10 16.14
CA ARG A 10 0.38 9.33 16.92
C ARG A 10 -0.20 10.60 16.29
N TYR A 11 -0.19 10.68 14.96
CA TYR A 11 -0.40 11.93 14.23
C TYR A 11 -1.57 11.91 13.26
N PHE A 12 -2.16 10.76 12.91
CA PHE A 12 -3.22 10.69 11.92
C PHE A 12 -4.38 11.65 12.21
N MET A 13 -4.96 11.58 13.41
CA MET A 13 -6.08 12.47 13.80
C MET A 13 -5.65 13.94 13.87
N LYS A 14 -4.42 14.22 14.32
CA LYS A 14 -3.88 15.58 14.38
C LYS A 14 -3.73 16.18 12.97
N LEU A 15 -3.25 15.37 12.02
CA LEU A 15 -3.08 15.75 10.62
C LEU A 15 -4.43 15.92 9.92
N LEU A 16 -5.42 15.07 10.17
CA LEU A 16 -6.77 15.22 9.64
C LEU A 16 -7.43 16.53 10.10
N VAL A 17 -7.43 16.79 11.41
CA VAL A 17 -8.02 18.02 11.96
C VAL A 17 -7.31 19.25 11.40
N LYS A 18 -5.97 19.20 11.32
CA LYS A 18 -5.18 20.29 10.76
C LYS A 18 -5.45 20.48 9.26
N SER A 19 -5.59 19.41 8.49
CA SER A 19 -5.90 19.46 7.07
C SER A 19 -7.25 20.15 6.80
N VAL A 20 -8.28 19.81 7.60
CA VAL A 20 -9.61 20.44 7.49
C VAL A 20 -9.56 21.91 7.88
N LYS A 21 -8.85 22.24 8.97
CA LYS A 21 -8.71 23.62 9.44
C LYS A 21 -7.96 24.51 8.43
N ASP A 22 -6.83 24.02 7.93
CA ASP A 22 -5.97 24.76 7.01
C ASP A 22 -6.43 24.63 5.55
N ARG A 23 -7.50 23.86 5.29
CA ARG A 23 -8.04 23.51 3.95
C ARG A 23 -6.95 23.07 2.97
N SER A 24 -5.95 22.34 3.47
CA SER A 24 -4.79 21.92 2.70
C SER A 24 -4.93 20.46 2.28
N PHE A 25 -5.06 20.25 0.96
CA PHE A 25 -5.10 18.92 0.35
C PHE A 25 -3.77 18.17 0.51
N ALA A 26 -2.64 18.88 0.60
CA ALA A 26 -1.34 18.26 0.83
C ALA A 26 -1.27 17.60 2.22
N LEU A 27 -1.84 18.24 3.25
CA LEU A 27 -1.90 17.64 4.59
C LEU A 27 -2.87 16.45 4.65
N LEU A 28 -3.94 16.49 3.85
CA LEU A 28 -4.87 15.37 3.73
C LEU A 28 -4.18 14.15 3.12
N ASP A 29 -3.48 14.36 2.00
CA ASP A 29 -2.74 13.31 1.31
C ASP A 29 -1.68 12.68 2.22
N CYS A 30 -0.89 13.50 2.93
CA CYS A 30 0.04 13.02 3.94
C CYS A 30 -0.64 12.19 5.04
N ALA A 31 -1.82 12.61 5.52
CA ALA A 31 -2.56 11.86 6.53
C ALA A 31 -3.00 10.48 5.98
N LEU A 32 -3.57 10.45 4.78
CA LEU A 32 -4.01 9.22 4.13
C LEU A 32 -2.85 8.28 3.82
N TYR A 33 -1.71 8.83 3.40
CA TYR A 33 -0.50 8.07 3.13
C TYR A 33 0.02 7.32 4.37
N THR A 34 -0.14 7.88 5.57
CA THR A 34 0.23 7.17 6.81
C THR A 34 -0.62 5.94 7.09
N LEU A 35 -1.84 5.85 6.54
CA LEU A 35 -2.73 4.68 6.69
C LEU A 35 -2.29 3.47 5.85
N GLN A 36 -1.31 3.62 4.96
CA GLN A 36 -0.89 2.57 4.02
C GLN A 36 -0.75 1.17 4.63
N PRO A 37 -0.09 0.96 5.80
CA PRO A 37 0.03 -0.36 6.39
C PRO A 37 -1.31 -1.00 6.73
N TYR A 38 -2.27 -0.20 7.22
CA TYR A 38 -3.61 -0.65 7.58
C TYR A 38 -4.45 -0.98 6.34
N MET A 39 -4.32 -0.17 5.29
CA MET A 39 -5.01 -0.41 4.01
C MET A 39 -4.52 -1.71 3.35
N ILE A 40 -3.22 -2.01 3.43
CA ILE A 40 -2.67 -3.28 2.92
C ILE A 40 -3.19 -4.47 3.74
N ILE A 41 -3.24 -4.38 5.07
CA ILE A 41 -3.78 -5.44 5.92
C ILE A 41 -5.26 -5.68 5.61
N MET A 42 -6.04 -4.60 5.51
CA MET A 42 -7.47 -4.67 5.16
C MET A 42 -7.65 -5.28 3.75
N GLY A 43 -6.84 -4.87 2.77
CA GLY A 43 -6.84 -5.47 1.44
C GLY A 43 -6.51 -6.97 1.46
N GLY A 44 -5.56 -7.38 2.32
CA GLY A 44 -5.26 -8.79 2.55
C GLY A 44 -6.43 -9.56 3.14
N LEU A 45 -7.16 -8.98 4.11
CA LEU A 45 -8.39 -9.58 4.64
C LEU A 45 -9.50 -9.67 3.58
N MET A 46 -9.60 -8.68 2.69
CA MET A 46 -10.57 -8.69 1.59
C MET A 46 -10.36 -9.85 0.61
N LEU A 47 -9.14 -10.40 0.50
CA LEU A 47 -8.89 -11.61 -0.29
C LEU A 47 -9.62 -12.85 0.24
N LEU A 48 -9.99 -12.87 1.52
CA LEU A 48 -10.73 -13.98 2.14
C LEU A 48 -12.24 -13.90 1.89
N VAL A 49 -12.76 -12.71 1.58
CA VAL A 49 -14.21 -12.47 1.43
C VAL A 49 -14.83 -13.35 0.33
N PRO A 50 -14.21 -13.58 -0.84
CA PRO A 50 -14.78 -14.48 -1.84
C PRO A 50 -14.90 -15.93 -1.37
N PHE A 51 -13.94 -16.41 -0.59
CA PHE A 51 -14.01 -17.76 -0.01
C PHE A 51 -15.16 -17.84 1.00
N VAL A 52 -15.28 -16.86 1.89
CA VAL A 52 -16.38 -16.79 2.85
C VAL A 52 -17.73 -16.74 2.12
N ASN A 53 -17.85 -15.94 1.06
CA ASN A 53 -19.07 -15.87 0.25
C ASN A 53 -19.43 -17.23 -0.39
N ALA A 54 -18.44 -17.95 -0.91
CA ALA A 54 -18.66 -19.25 -1.55
C ALA A 54 -19.09 -20.35 -0.56
N TYR A 55 -18.55 -20.33 0.67
CA TYR A 55 -18.82 -21.40 1.66
C TYR A 55 -19.94 -21.09 2.65
N VAL A 56 -20.25 -19.81 2.90
CA VAL A 56 -21.23 -19.40 3.94
C VAL A 56 -22.49 -18.78 3.34
N PHE A 57 -22.38 -18.12 2.19
CA PHE A 57 -23.46 -17.29 1.62
C PHE A 57 -23.91 -17.74 0.23
N ASP A 58 -23.54 -18.95 -0.21
CA ASP A 58 -23.92 -19.52 -1.51
C ASP A 58 -23.74 -18.58 -2.71
N ASN A 59 -22.68 -17.75 -2.65
CA ASN A 59 -22.34 -16.71 -3.62
C ASN A 59 -23.26 -15.47 -3.67
N GLU A 60 -24.22 -15.32 -2.76
CA GLU A 60 -25.20 -14.22 -2.81
C GLU A 60 -24.67 -12.87 -2.30
N MET A 61 -23.58 -12.83 -1.53
CA MET A 61 -23.06 -11.60 -0.92
C MET A 61 -22.65 -10.54 -1.96
N PHE A 62 -22.13 -10.95 -3.12
CA PHE A 62 -21.69 -10.02 -4.17
C PHE A 62 -22.79 -9.60 -5.15
N ILE A 63 -24.02 -10.12 -5.00
CA ILE A 63 -25.14 -9.76 -5.89
C ILE A 63 -25.40 -8.25 -5.81
N PHE A 64 -25.29 -7.64 -4.62
CA PHE A 64 -25.48 -6.20 -4.46
C PHE A 64 -24.43 -5.38 -5.21
N THR A 65 -23.15 -5.75 -5.10
CA THR A 65 -22.06 -5.06 -5.80
C THR A 65 -22.14 -5.24 -7.32
N ALA A 66 -22.56 -6.42 -7.78
CA ALA A 66 -22.73 -6.74 -9.19
C ALA A 66 -23.98 -6.09 -9.82
N SER A 67 -25.03 -5.84 -9.04
CA SER A 67 -26.31 -5.29 -9.52
C SER A 67 -26.39 -3.76 -9.47
N VAL A 68 -25.76 -3.12 -8.48
CA VAL A 68 -25.95 -1.68 -8.24
C VAL A 68 -25.19 -0.80 -9.24
N PHE A 69 -23.90 -1.08 -9.52
CA PHE A 69 -23.14 -0.35 -10.56
C PHE A 69 -22.05 -1.22 -11.25
N PRO A 70 -22.41 -2.24 -12.04
CA PRO A 70 -21.43 -3.17 -12.64
C PRO A 70 -20.43 -2.48 -13.57
N ASN A 71 -20.86 -1.50 -14.37
CA ASN A 71 -19.98 -0.79 -15.30
C ASN A 71 -18.99 0.12 -14.57
N PHE A 72 -19.38 0.71 -13.43
CA PHE A 72 -18.51 1.55 -12.62
C PHE A 72 -17.36 0.73 -12.03
N PHE A 73 -17.66 -0.40 -11.37
CA PHE A 73 -16.62 -1.25 -10.77
C PHE A 73 -15.69 -1.87 -11.83
N LYS A 74 -16.22 -2.25 -13.00
CA LYS A 74 -15.40 -2.70 -14.14
C LYS A 74 -14.45 -1.59 -14.62
N ALA A 75 -14.96 -0.38 -14.83
CA ALA A 75 -14.15 0.76 -15.26
C ALA A 75 -13.09 1.12 -14.22
N PHE A 76 -13.46 1.15 -12.94
CA PHE A 76 -12.54 1.40 -11.83
C PHE A 76 -11.39 0.38 -11.80
N GLY A 77 -11.70 -0.92 -11.90
CA GLY A 77 -10.68 -1.97 -11.96
C GLY A 77 -9.77 -1.85 -13.18
N MET A 78 -10.32 -1.49 -14.35
CA MET A 78 -9.55 -1.29 -15.57
C MET A 78 -8.59 -0.10 -15.46
N ILE A 79 -9.04 1.03 -14.90
CA ILE A 79 -8.19 2.21 -14.65
C ILE A 79 -7.06 1.84 -13.67
N GLN A 80 -7.37 1.12 -12.59
CA GLN A 80 -6.37 0.69 -11.60
C GLN A 80 -5.31 -0.22 -12.21
N PHE A 81 -5.70 -1.12 -13.12
CA PHE A 81 -4.77 -2.00 -13.82
C PHE A 81 -3.87 -1.22 -14.79
N LEU A 82 -4.40 -0.18 -15.45
CA LEU A 82 -3.69 0.65 -16.43
C LEU A 82 -2.79 1.73 -15.79
N LEU A 83 -2.94 2.01 -14.50
CA LEU A 83 -2.11 3.01 -13.79
C LEU A 83 -0.61 2.67 -13.84
N ILE A 84 -0.26 1.40 -13.67
CA ILE A 84 1.14 0.92 -13.70
C ILE A 84 1.78 1.15 -15.09
N PRO A 85 1.20 0.67 -16.21
CA PRO A 85 1.78 0.90 -17.52
C PRO A 85 1.74 2.39 -17.91
N ALA A 86 0.71 3.14 -17.49
CA ALA A 86 0.66 4.59 -17.71
C ALA A 86 1.83 5.32 -17.04
N GLY A 87 2.17 4.99 -15.80
CA GLY A 87 3.32 5.56 -15.10
C GLY A 87 4.65 5.25 -15.82
N LEU A 88 4.82 4.02 -16.30
CA LEU A 88 6.02 3.62 -17.04
C LEU A 88 6.13 4.26 -18.42
N LEU A 89 5.00 4.58 -19.06
CA LEU A 89 4.96 5.34 -20.31
C LEU A 89 5.43 6.79 -20.09
N ILE A 90 4.98 7.43 -19.01
CA ILE A 90 5.44 8.79 -18.62
C ILE A 90 6.96 8.79 -18.39
N ASP A 91 7.47 7.75 -17.72
CA ASP A 91 8.91 7.57 -17.47
C ASP A 91 9.71 7.10 -18.70
N LYS A 92 9.06 6.89 -19.86
CA LYS A 92 9.65 6.34 -21.10
C LYS A 92 10.35 4.99 -20.94
N LYS A 93 9.97 4.21 -19.93
CA LYS A 93 10.54 2.88 -19.60
C LYS A 93 9.59 1.73 -19.97
N PHE A 94 8.56 2.01 -20.77
CA PHE A 94 7.59 1.01 -21.16
C PHE A 94 8.22 -0.05 -22.07
N SER A 95 8.01 -1.32 -21.71
CA SER A 95 8.42 -2.47 -22.50
C SER A 95 7.33 -3.54 -22.43
N TYR A 96 6.99 -4.15 -23.57
CA TYR A 96 5.98 -5.21 -23.61
C TYR A 96 6.35 -6.42 -22.74
N LYS A 97 7.64 -6.63 -22.48
CA LYS A 97 8.14 -7.67 -21.56
C LYS A 97 7.62 -7.50 -20.13
N LEU A 98 7.18 -6.29 -19.73
CA LEU A 98 6.59 -6.02 -18.43
C LEU A 98 5.37 -6.90 -18.14
N PHE A 99 4.54 -7.18 -19.16
CA PHE A 99 3.34 -8.00 -18.97
C PHE A 99 3.66 -9.45 -18.56
N LEU A 100 4.84 -9.97 -18.92
CA LEU A 100 5.31 -11.28 -18.47
C LEU A 100 5.65 -11.30 -16.97
N TYR A 101 6.04 -10.15 -16.40
CA TYR A 101 6.42 -10.04 -14.98
C TYR A 101 5.24 -9.66 -14.07
N TYR A 102 4.05 -9.40 -14.61
CA TYR A 102 2.86 -9.09 -13.81
C TYR A 102 2.51 -10.17 -12.77
N PRO A 103 2.55 -11.49 -13.09
CA PRO A 103 2.31 -12.53 -12.09
C PRO A 103 3.30 -12.47 -10.93
N THR A 104 4.59 -12.27 -11.22
CA THR A 104 5.63 -12.08 -10.20
C THR A 104 5.38 -10.83 -9.36
N TYR A 105 4.92 -9.74 -10.00
CA TYR A 105 4.54 -8.52 -9.31
C TYR A 105 3.37 -8.73 -8.34
N VAL A 106 2.34 -9.49 -8.74
CA VAL A 106 1.22 -9.84 -7.85
C VAL A 106 1.72 -10.63 -6.64
N LEU A 107 2.59 -11.63 -6.83
CA LEU A 107 3.18 -12.38 -5.72
C LEU A 107 4.01 -11.47 -4.80
N TYR A 108 4.80 -10.57 -5.38
CA TYR A 108 5.53 -9.56 -4.63
C TYR A 108 4.58 -8.66 -3.81
N CYS A 109 3.47 -8.20 -4.38
CA CYS A 109 2.44 -7.45 -3.66
C CYS A 109 1.88 -8.22 -2.46
N LEU A 110 1.68 -9.53 -2.58
CA LEU A 110 1.22 -10.35 -1.46
C LEU A 110 2.22 -10.41 -0.31
N THR A 111 3.52 -10.31 -0.57
CA THR A 111 4.54 -10.26 0.50
C THR A 111 4.40 -9.03 1.40
N TRP A 112 3.77 -7.95 0.91
CA TRP A 112 3.54 -6.76 1.73
C TRP A 112 2.51 -6.98 2.83
N ILE A 113 1.62 -7.97 2.72
CA ILE A 113 0.63 -8.29 3.76
C ILE A 113 1.34 -8.68 5.07
N PRO A 114 2.18 -9.74 5.13
CA PRO A 114 2.89 -10.10 6.36
C PRO A 114 3.85 -9.02 6.82
N ILE A 115 4.54 -8.31 5.91
CA ILE A 115 5.43 -7.19 6.26
C ILE A 115 4.65 -6.06 6.95
N SER A 116 3.43 -5.78 6.50
CA SER A 116 2.59 -4.72 7.07
C SER A 116 2.05 -5.14 8.43
N ILE A 117 1.63 -6.39 8.60
CA ILE A 117 1.24 -6.97 9.89
C ILE A 117 2.39 -6.88 10.89
N GLN A 118 3.58 -7.36 10.51
CA GLN A 118 4.78 -7.28 11.33
C GLN A 118 5.12 -5.83 11.69
N GLY A 119 5.03 -4.91 10.72
CA GLY A 119 5.28 -3.49 10.94
C GLY A 119 4.31 -2.85 11.95
N VAL A 120 3.03 -3.25 11.95
CA VAL A 120 2.05 -2.75 12.92
C VAL A 120 2.30 -3.33 14.32
N ILE A 121 2.62 -4.63 14.43
CA ILE A 121 2.91 -5.29 15.71
C ILE A 121 4.19 -4.70 16.34
N MET A 122 5.25 -4.59 15.55
CA MET A 122 6.55 -4.10 16.01
C MET A 122 6.64 -2.58 16.07
N LYS A 123 5.55 -1.82 15.87
CA LYS A 123 5.59 -0.35 15.74
C LYS A 123 6.31 0.37 16.89
N ASN A 124 6.27 -0.20 18.11
CA ASN A 124 6.89 0.36 19.29
C ASN A 124 8.36 -0.06 19.50
N ASN A 125 8.85 -1.07 18.78
CA ASN A 125 10.22 -1.55 18.93
C ASN A 125 11.20 -0.62 18.20
N LYS A 126 12.08 0.06 18.92
CA LYS A 126 13.04 1.01 18.33
C LYS A 126 14.43 0.41 18.09
N GLU A 127 14.58 -0.90 18.24
CA GLU A 127 15.84 -1.59 17.94
C GLU A 127 16.08 -1.57 16.43
N TRP A 128 16.94 -0.66 16.02
CA TRP A 128 17.49 -0.66 14.67
C TRP A 128 18.61 -1.67 14.59
N SER A 129 18.65 -2.45 13.51
CA SER A 129 19.86 -3.19 13.16
C SER A 129 20.92 -2.16 12.81
N HIS A 130 21.80 -1.85 13.77
CA HIS A 130 22.91 -0.95 13.54
C HIS A 130 23.81 -1.55 12.47
N THR A 131 23.91 -0.89 11.31
CA THR A 131 24.96 -1.21 10.35
C THR A 131 26.30 -0.92 11.02
N LEU A 132 27.12 -1.95 11.22
CA LEU A 132 28.46 -1.78 11.77
C LEU A 132 29.25 -0.88 10.81
N HIS A 133 29.61 0.32 11.27
CA HIS A 133 30.55 1.20 10.57
C HIS A 133 31.94 0.58 10.69
N THR A 134 32.25 -0.38 9.82
CA THR A 134 33.52 -1.13 9.85
C THR A 134 34.70 -0.35 9.30
N ARG A 135 34.44 0.77 8.59
CA ARG A 135 35.48 1.64 8.03
C ARG A 135 35.01 3.09 8.05
N THR A 136 35.82 3.95 8.66
CA THR A 136 35.68 5.41 8.55
C THR A 136 36.60 5.88 7.44
N LEU A 137 36.04 6.25 6.29
CA LEU A 137 36.78 6.88 5.20
C LEU A 137 37.20 8.29 5.66
N SER A 138 38.49 8.53 5.85
CA SER A 138 39.01 9.88 6.05
C SER A 138 39.10 10.61 4.72
N ILE A 139 38.89 11.92 4.70
CA ILE A 139 38.94 12.73 3.47
C ILE A 139 40.31 12.61 2.76
N HIS A 140 41.38 12.35 3.51
CA HIS A 140 42.71 12.10 2.96
C HIS A 140 42.86 10.76 2.22
N GLU A 141 41.92 9.81 2.35
CA GLU A 141 41.89 8.60 1.52
C GLU A 141 41.17 8.81 0.18
N LEU A 142 40.48 9.95 0.01
CA LEU A 142 39.72 10.30 -1.20
C LEU A 142 40.46 11.31 -2.09
N GLU A 143 41.45 12.04 -1.56
CA GLU A 143 42.43 12.84 -2.32
C GLU A 143 43.57 11.96 -2.85
#